data_AF-A0A1V4U5B6-F1
#
_entry.id   AF-A0A1V4U5B6-F1
#
_cell.length_a   1.000
_cell.length_b   1.000
_cell.length_c   1.000
_cell.angle_alpha   90.00
_cell.angle_beta   90.00
_cell.angle_gamma   90.00
#
_symmetry.space_group_name_H-M   'P 1'
#
loop_
_entity.id
_entity.type
_entity.pdbx_description
1 polymer ?
#
loop_
_entity_poly.entity_id
_entity_poly.type
_entity_poly.pdbx_seq_one_letter_code
_entity_poly.pdbx_strand_id
1 'polypeptide(L)'
;MSKIRTFFLIGLIVLLIGIVIGFIGMIVPGSSLLASSQFFLIVSMIIMLWGYVITLDNIDRNVTRNVELMESLLDTLGKGQK
;
A
#
# COMPACT_ATOMS: atom_id res chain seq x y z
N MET A 1 -11.25 -7.41 7.17
CA MET A 1 -10.58 -6.19 6.66
C MET A 1 -10.06 -6.47 5.25
N SER A 2 -10.10 -5.50 4.34
CA SER A 2 -9.48 -5.63 3.00
C SER A 2 -7.98 -5.93 3.14
N LYS A 3 -7.46 -6.89 2.36
CA LYS A 3 -6.03 -7.29 2.37
C LYS A 3 -5.10 -6.09 2.24
N ILE A 4 -5.50 -5.08 1.46
CA ILE A 4 -4.78 -3.81 1.27
C ILE A 4 -4.59 -3.06 2.60
N ARG A 5 -5.65 -2.95 3.42
CA ARG A 5 -5.57 -2.25 4.71
C ARG A 5 -4.59 -2.93 5.65
N THR A 6 -4.51 -4.26 5.60
CA THR A 6 -3.58 -5.03 6.45
C THR A 6 -2.12 -4.78 6.09
N PHE A 7 -1.75 -4.81 4.81
CA PHE A 7 -0.36 -4.54 4.40
C PHE A 7 0.08 -3.11 4.68
N PHE A 8 -0.82 -2.14 4.47
CA PHE A 8 -0.56 -0.75 4.84
C PHE A 8 -0.36 -0.59 6.35
N LEU A 9 -1.21 -1.21 7.17
CA LEU A 9 -1.11 -1.15 8.62
C LEU A 9 0.19 -1.79 9.14
N ILE A 10 0.60 -2.93 8.56
CA ILE A 10 1.87 -3.60 8.91
C ILE A 10 3.05 -2.70 8.55
N GLY A 11 3.07 -2.12 7.34
CA GLY A 11 4.12 -1.19 6.92
C GLY A 11 4.24 0.03 7.84
N LEU A 12 3.10 0.57 8.29
CA LEU A 12 3.03 1.69 9.24
C LEU A 12 3.58 1.31 10.62
N ILE A 13 3.24 0.13 11.12
CA ILE A 13 3.75 -0.36 12.42
C ILE A 13 5.27 -0.53 12.37
N VAL A 14 5.79 -1.16 11.30
CA VAL A 14 7.23 -1.33 11.11
C VAL A 14 7.95 0.02 10.98
N LEU A 15 7.33 1.00 10.32
CA LEU A 15 7.85 2.36 10.24
C LEU A 15 8.00 3.00 11.63
N LEU A 16 6.94 2.92 12.44
CA LEU A 16 6.95 3.47 13.80
C LEU A 16 8.04 2.83 14.66
N ILE A 17 8.23 1.51 14.56
CA ILE A 17 9.31 0.80 15.25
C ILE A 17 10.68 1.32 14.79
N GLY A 18 10.90 1.47 13.48
CA GLY A 18 12.15 2.01 12.93
C GLY A 18 12.45 3.43 13.42
N ILE A 19 11.43 4.29 13.51
CA ILE A 19 11.55 5.65 14.05
C ILE A 19 11.96 5.61 15.53
N VAL A 20 11.29 4.80 16.35
CA VAL A 20 11.59 4.67 17.78
C VAL A 20 13.03 4.20 17.99
N ILE A 21 13.46 3.17 17.26
CA ILE A 21 14.84 2.65 17.33
C ILE A 21 15.84 3.72 16.90
N GLY A 22 15.54 4.48 15.85
CA GLY A 22 16.38 5.59 15.38
C GLY A 22 16.54 6.69 16.44
N PHE A 23 15.45 7.10 17.08
CA PHE A 23 15.49 8.08 18.18
C PHE A 23 16.31 7.59 19.37
N ILE A 24 16.16 6.31 19.76
CA ILE A 24 16.96 5.72 20.83
C ILE A 24 18.45 5.68 20.43
N GLY A 25 18.76 5.33 19.18
CA GLY A 25 20.12 5.30 18.64
C GLY A 25 20.80 6.67 18.53
N MET A 26 20.04 7.78 18.52
CA MET A 26 20.61 9.13 18.61
C MET A 26 21.04 9.51 20.03
N ILE A 27 20.37 8.96 21.05
CA ILE A 27 20.61 9.27 22.46
C ILE A 27 21.65 8.32 23.06
N VAL A 28 21.63 7.05 22.64
CA VAL A 28 22.56 6.01 23.09
C VAL A 28 23.68 5.87 22.04
N PRO A 29 24.95 6.18 22.38
CA PRO A 29 26.06 6.06 21.44
C PRO A 29 26.32 4.58 21.14
N GLY A 30 25.71 4.07 20.07
CA GLY A 30 25.88 2.71 19.57
C GLY A 30 25.61 2.67 18.06
N SER A 31 26.65 2.46 17.26
CA SER A 31 26.55 2.42 15.79
C SER A 31 25.61 1.32 15.27
N SER A 32 25.41 0.26 16.06
CA SER A 32 24.48 -0.83 15.74
C SER A 32 23.00 -0.42 15.79
N LEU A 33 22.63 0.54 16.64
CA LEU A 33 21.25 1.03 16.75
C LEU A 33 20.85 1.87 15.55
N LEU A 34 21.75 2.75 15.08
CA LEU A 34 21.55 3.54 13.87
C LEU A 34 21.51 2.66 12.60
N ALA A 35 22.36 1.62 12.52
CA ALA A 35 22.32 0.67 11.42
C ALA A 35 21.02 -0.15 11.41
N SER A 36 20.54 -0.58 12.58
CA SER A 36 19.27 -1.31 12.67
C SER A 36 18.06 -0.43 12.35
N SER A 37 18.04 0.86 12.71
CA SER A 37 16.97 1.76 12.30
C SER A 37 16.90 1.95 10.78
N GLN A 38 18.05 2.05 10.11
CA GLN A 38 18.11 2.11 8.64
C GLN A 38 17.56 0.82 8.00
N PHE A 39 17.88 -0.35 8.57
CA PHE A 39 17.33 -1.62 8.11
C PHE A 39 15.80 -1.66 8.23
N PHE A 40 15.25 -1.26 9.37
CA PHE A 40 13.79 -1.20 9.57
C PHE A 40 13.09 -0.22 8.62
N LEU A 41 13.72 0.92 8.30
CA LEU A 41 13.21 1.86 7.30
C LEU A 41 13.13 1.23 5.91
N ILE A 42 14.20 0.54 5.47
CA ILE A 42 14.23 -0.14 4.17
C ILE A 42 13.13 -1.21 4.11
N VAL A 43 13.01 -2.03 5.15
CA VAL A 43 11.96 -3.07 5.22
C VAL A 43 10.57 -2.46 5.17
N SER A 44 10.33 -1.35 5.88
CA SER A 44 9.06 -0.62 5.84
C SER A 44 8.74 -0.12 4.42
N MET A 45 9.72 0.46 3.73
CA MET A 45 9.54 0.93 2.34
C MET A 45 9.16 -0.21 1.40
N ILE A 46 9.81 -1.37 1.52
CA ILE A 46 9.51 -2.56 0.71
C ILE A 46 8.06 -3.03 0.94
N ILE A 47 7.64 -3.12 2.22
CA ILE A 47 6.27 -3.55 2.57
C ILE A 47 5.23 -2.56 2.02
N MET A 48 5.49 -1.26 2.12
CA MET A 48 4.58 -0.23 1.59
C MET A 48 4.49 -0.28 0.07
N LEU A 49 5.62 -0.44 -0.63
CA LEU A 49 5.66 -0.63 -2.10
C LEU A 49 4.85 -1.84 -2.53
N TRP A 50 4.97 -2.95 -1.82
CA TRP A 50 4.23 -4.16 -2.13
C TRP A 50 2.72 -3.99 -1.88
N GLY A 51 2.34 -3.30 -0.80
CA GLY A 51 0.94 -2.91 -0.57
C GLY A 51 0.38 -1.99 -1.66
N TYR A 52 1.20 -1.11 -2.21
CA TYR A 52 0.84 -0.24 -3.33
C TYR A 52 0.59 -1.03 -4.62
N VAL A 53 1.46 -1.98 -4.97
CA VAL A 53 1.28 -2.88 -6.14
C VAL A 53 -0.06 -3.61 -6.08
N ILE A 54 -0.40 -4.20 -4.94
CA ILE A 54 -1.69 -4.90 -4.75
C ILE A 54 -2.89 -3.94 -4.90
N THR A 55 -2.70 -2.68 -4.51
CA THR A 55 -3.73 -1.66 -4.64
C THR A 55 -3.96 -1.31 -6.11
N LEU A 56 -2.89 -1.15 -6.89
CA LEU A 56 -2.98 -0.93 -8.33
C LEU A 56 -3.66 -2.10 -9.05
N ASP A 57 -3.28 -3.35 -8.75
CA ASP A 57 -3.92 -4.53 -9.35
C ASP A 57 -5.44 -4.59 -9.07
N ASN A 58 -5.87 -4.19 -7.88
CA ASN A 58 -7.28 -4.14 -7.54
C ASN A 58 -8.02 -2.97 -8.19
N ILE A 59 -7.35 -1.83 -8.39
CA ILE A 59 -7.93 -0.70 -9.11
C ILE A 59 -8.13 -1.09 -10.58
N ASP A 60 -7.14 -1.70 -11.23
CA ASP A 60 -7.21 -2.12 -12.63
C ASP A 60 -8.40 -3.06 -12.89
N ARG A 61 -8.59 -4.06 -12.02
CA ARG A 61 -9.74 -4.97 -12.07
C ARG A 61 -11.08 -4.26 -11.87
N ASN A 62 -11.15 -3.32 -10.91
CA ASN A 62 -12.38 -2.58 -10.66
C ASN A 62 -12.70 -1.59 -11.79
N VAL A 63 -11.70 -0.96 -12.39
CA VAL A 63 -11.85 -0.06 -13.54
C VAL A 63 -12.36 -0.84 -14.75
N THR A 64 -11.76 -2.00 -15.06
CA THR A 64 -12.20 -2.85 -16.17
C THR A 64 -13.67 -3.24 -16.02
N ARG A 65 -14.06 -3.68 -14.82
CA ARG A 65 -15.45 -4.04 -14.52
C ARG A 65 -16.41 -2.84 -14.64
N ASN A 66 -15.97 -1.65 -14.22
CA ASN A 66 -16.77 -0.44 -14.37
C ASN A 66 -16.90 -0.01 -15.83
N VAL A 67 -15.88 -0.22 -16.66
CA VAL A 67 -15.93 0.01 -18.11
C VAL A 67 -16.92 -0.95 -18.76
N GLU A 68 -16.87 -2.25 -18.45
CA GLU A 68 -17.83 -3.25 -18.95
C GLU A 68 -19.29 -2.90 -18.58
N LEU A 69 -19.51 -2.44 -17.34
CA LEU A 69 -20.82 -1.97 -16.91
C LEU A 69 -21.28 -0.72 -17.69
N MET A 70 -20.36 0.21 -17.94
CA MET A 70 -20.67 1.42 -18.71
C MET A 70 -21.00 1.08 -20.17
N GLU A 71 -20.27 0.14 -20.76
CA GLU A 71 -20.50 -0.35 -22.12
C GLU A 71 -21.85 -1.08 -22.23
N SER A 72 -22.19 -1.90 -21.23
CA SER A 72 -23.51 -2.55 -21.13
C SER A 72 -24.66 -1.55 -20.97
N LEU A 73 -24.45 -0.48 -20.18
CA LEU A 73 -25.45 0.58 -20.02
C LEU A 73 -25.62 1.39 -21.31
N LEU A 74 -24.54 1.70 -22.02
CA LEU A 74 -24.58 2.37 -23.32
C LEU A 74 -25.30 1.52 -24.37
N ASP A 75 -25.04 0.22 -24.42
CA ASP A 75 -25.73 -0.71 -25.33
C ASP A 75 -27.23 -0.84 -25.02
N THR A 76 -27.58 -0.88 -23.72
CA THR A 76 -28.99 -0.90 -23.29
C THR A 76 -29.72 0.39 -23.65
N LEU A 77 -29.07 1.55 -23.49
CA LEU A 77 -29.62 2.84 -23.90
C LEU A 77 -29.77 2.94 -25.42
N GLY A 78 -28.77 2.49 -26.18
CA GLY A 78 -28.81 2.48 -27.64
C GLY A 78 -29.87 1.54 -28.22
N LYS A 79 -30.18 0.44 -27.53
CA LYS A 79 -31.28 -0.48 -27.88
C LYS A 79 -32.65 0.05 -27.46
N GLY A 80 -32.73 0.80 -26.37
CA GLY A 80 -33.97 1.45 -25.91
C GLY A 80 -34.39 2.68 -26.74
N GLN A 81 -33.51 3.16 -27.63
CA GLN A 81 -33.75 4.33 -28.49
C GLN A 81 -34.25 3.97 -29.92
N LYS A 82 -34.55 2.69 -30.20
CA LYS A 82 -35.18 2.24 -31.45
C LYS A 82 -36.68 2.00 -31.27
#